data_AF-A0A3N9N8V6-F1
#
_entry.id   AF-A0A3N9N8V6-F1
#
_cell.length_a   1.000
_cell.length_b   1.000
_cell.length_c   1.000
_cell.angle_alpha   90.00
_cell.angle_beta   90.00
_cell.angle_gamma   90.00
#
_symmetry.space_group_name_H-M   'P 1'
#
loop_
_entity.id
_entity.type
_entity.pdbx_description
1 polymer ?
#
loop_
_entity_poly.entity_id
_entity_poly.type
_entity_poly.pdbx_seq_one_letter_code
_entity_poly.pdbx_strand_id
1 'polypeptide(L)'
;MIPTLWRVILPPMYGLSSITRNVTILLLIIKMLKQNLDCFFLWKLIFCFYGWAFIEYFAGGSSFQFQACLQHPNIQQERIIRMIAKKVESYHDLIVWQKSHHLVLELYKAKLSKKESETLAAKIRETSSSVPSHIAIGFKKRGKKPKLYFYRSALTALQELDYYVLLANELGLLKNYSALTEEIDTIERMLKRLIRSNLPT
;
A
#
# COMPACT_ATOMS: atom_id res chain seq x y z
N MET A 1 -38.90 18.93 15.88
CA MET A 1 -39.68 18.44 14.72
C MET A 1 -38.73 17.55 13.93
N ILE A 2 -38.55 16.26 14.27
CA ILE A 2 -39.43 15.11 13.99
C ILE A 2 -39.53 14.21 15.24
N PRO A 3 -40.73 13.96 15.79
CA PRO A 3 -40.99 13.01 16.87
C PRO A 3 -41.30 11.59 16.35
N THR A 4 -41.19 10.61 17.24
CA THR A 4 -42.05 9.39 17.30
C THR A 4 -42.00 8.34 16.18
N LEU A 5 -40.83 7.85 15.77
CA LEU A 5 -40.72 6.63 14.93
C LEU A 5 -40.01 5.42 15.57
N TRP A 6 -39.48 5.55 16.80
CA TRP A 6 -38.76 4.45 17.45
C TRP A 6 -39.63 3.56 18.36
N ARG A 7 -40.92 3.90 18.56
CA ARG A 7 -41.84 3.13 19.43
C ARG A 7 -42.41 1.85 18.80
N VAL A 8 -42.13 1.55 17.53
CA VAL A 8 -42.79 0.43 16.82
C VAL A 8 -41.88 -0.79 16.59
N ILE A 9 -40.58 -0.73 16.91
CA ILE A 9 -39.65 -1.83 16.55
C ILE A 9 -39.28 -2.75 17.72
N LEU A 10 -39.49 -2.36 18.99
CA LEU A 10 -39.11 -3.21 20.12
C LEU A 10 -40.15 -3.18 21.24
N PRO A 11 -40.75 -4.33 21.62
CA PRO A 11 -41.63 -4.37 22.78
C PRO A 11 -40.82 -4.08 24.07
N PRO A 12 -41.42 -3.40 25.04
CA PRO A 12 -40.76 -3.10 26.31
C PRO A 12 -40.46 -4.40 27.07
N MET A 13 -39.16 -4.70 27.25
CA MET A 13 -38.67 -5.88 27.97
C MET A 13 -38.68 -5.67 29.49
N TYR A 14 -39.84 -5.40 30.07
CA TYR A 14 -40.03 -5.46 31.51
C TYR A 14 -40.74 -6.77 31.87
N GLY A 15 -40.08 -7.64 32.64
CA GLY A 15 -40.66 -8.90 33.14
C GLY A 15 -40.05 -10.20 32.61
N LEU A 16 -38.98 -10.15 31.83
CA LEU A 16 -38.30 -11.34 31.30
C LEU A 16 -37.17 -11.81 32.23
N SER A 17 -37.04 -13.13 32.45
CA SER A 17 -35.99 -13.70 33.29
C SER A 17 -34.60 -13.38 32.72
N SER A 18 -33.60 -13.24 33.60
CA SER A 18 -32.20 -12.90 33.26
C SER A 18 -31.65 -13.67 32.03
N ILE A 19 -32.04 -14.94 31.87
CA ILE A 19 -31.62 -15.82 30.79
C ILE A 19 -32.19 -15.36 29.43
N THR A 20 -33.46 -14.99 29.36
CA THR A 20 -34.12 -14.59 28.10
C THR A 20 -33.61 -13.25 27.55
N ARG A 21 -33.22 -12.32 28.43
CA ARG A 21 -32.52 -11.07 28.07
C ARG A 21 -31.14 -11.34 27.47
N ASN A 22 -30.36 -12.23 28.08
CA ASN A 22 -29.02 -12.56 27.62
C ASN A 22 -29.04 -13.28 26.27
N VAL A 23 -30.01 -14.17 26.04
CA VAL A 23 -30.18 -14.86 24.75
C VAL A 23 -30.57 -13.89 23.63
N THR A 24 -31.43 -12.90 23.93
CA THR A 24 -31.86 -11.92 22.91
C THR A 24 -30.72 -10.96 22.54
N ILE A 25 -29.89 -10.56 23.51
CA ILE A 25 -28.69 -9.76 23.28
C ILE A 25 -27.67 -10.55 22.44
N LEU A 26 -27.46 -11.83 22.77
CA LEU A 26 -26.56 -12.69 22.02
C LEU A 26 -27.02 -12.88 20.56
N LEU A 27 -28.32 -13.05 20.32
CA LEU A 27 -28.90 -13.17 18.97
C LEU A 27 -28.79 -11.86 18.18
N LEU A 28 -28.94 -10.69 18.82
CA LEU A 28 -28.72 -9.39 18.18
C LEU A 28 -27.24 -9.18 17.80
N ILE A 29 -26.30 -9.58 18.67
CA ILE A 29 -24.86 -9.52 18.39
C ILE A 29 -24.49 -10.44 17.22
N ILE A 30 -25.04 -11.67 17.17
CA ILE A 30 -24.81 -12.60 16.06
C ILE A 30 -25.39 -12.05 14.74
N LYS A 31 -26.60 -11.46 14.77
CA LYS A 31 -27.23 -10.85 13.59
C LYS A 31 -26.46 -9.63 13.08
N MET A 32 -25.84 -8.86 13.98
CA MET A 32 -25.01 -7.69 13.67
C MET A 32 -23.63 -8.07 13.11
N LEU A 33 -22.99 -9.10 13.66
CA LEU A 33 -21.72 -9.64 13.14
C LEU A 33 -21.85 -10.15 11.69
N LYS A 34 -23.03 -10.66 11.32
CA LYS A 34 -23.32 -11.11 9.96
C LYS A 34 -23.47 -9.97 8.93
N GLN A 35 -23.59 -8.71 9.38
CA GLN A 35 -23.76 -7.53 8.52
C GLN A 35 -22.50 -6.64 8.41
N ASN A 36 -21.36 -7.06 8.97
CA ASN A 36 -20.04 -6.42 8.80
C ASN A 36 -20.01 -4.91 9.11
N LEU A 37 -20.76 -4.47 10.12
CA LEU A 37 -20.78 -3.09 10.62
C LEU A 37 -19.71 -2.89 11.69
N ASP A 38 -19.01 -1.75 11.64
CA ASP A 38 -17.87 -1.40 12.48
C ASP A 38 -18.13 -1.58 13.99
N CYS A 39 -17.22 -2.29 14.68
CA CYS A 39 -17.25 -2.54 16.13
C CYS A 39 -17.36 -1.26 16.99
N PHE A 40 -17.00 -0.11 16.44
CA PHE A 40 -17.08 1.20 17.10
C PHE A 40 -18.53 1.64 17.39
N PHE A 41 -19.49 1.25 16.55
CA PHE A 41 -20.90 1.55 16.76
C PHE A 41 -21.52 0.67 17.85
N LEU A 42 -21.03 -0.57 17.97
CA LEU A 42 -21.45 -1.54 18.99
C LEU A 42 -21.12 -1.05 20.41
N TRP A 43 -19.94 -0.43 20.59
CA TRP A 43 -19.51 0.09 21.89
C TRP A 43 -20.39 1.24 22.37
N LYS A 44 -20.82 2.15 21.46
CA LYS A 44 -21.75 3.23 21.79
C LYS A 44 -23.14 2.72 22.18
N LEU A 45 -23.64 1.68 21.51
CA LEU A 45 -24.94 1.06 21.82
C LEU A 45 -24.94 0.33 23.17
N ILE A 46 -23.86 -0.39 23.48
CA ILE A 46 -23.71 -1.09 24.77
C ILE A 46 -23.61 -0.08 25.92
N PHE A 47 -22.89 1.04 25.73
CA PHE A 47 -22.81 2.11 26.72
C PHE A 47 -24.17 2.79 26.96
N CYS A 48 -24.99 2.98 25.91
CA CYS A 48 -26.33 3.53 26.07
C CYS A 48 -27.32 2.61 26.81
N PHE A 49 -27.15 1.29 26.73
CA PHE A 49 -28.04 0.33 27.40
C PHE A 49 -27.62 -0.01 28.85
N TYR A 50 -26.34 0.12 29.18
CA TYR A 50 -25.81 -0.23 30.52
C TYR A 50 -25.27 0.98 31.31
N GLY A 51 -25.37 2.20 30.76
CA GLY A 51 -24.72 3.41 31.25
C GLY A 51 -25.14 3.96 32.62
N TRP A 52 -26.14 3.38 33.30
CA TRP A 52 -26.47 3.74 34.69
C TRP A 52 -26.08 2.65 35.70
N ALA A 53 -26.07 1.38 35.31
CA ALA A 53 -25.70 0.26 36.18
C ALA A 53 -24.17 0.12 36.38
N PHE A 54 -23.36 0.88 35.63
CA PHE A 54 -21.90 0.81 35.66
C PHE A 54 -21.26 1.81 36.64
N ILE A 55 -22.00 2.84 37.09
CA ILE A 55 -21.45 3.91 37.95
C ILE A 55 -21.58 3.58 39.45
N GLU A 56 -22.54 2.75 39.87
CA GLU A 56 -22.68 2.36 41.29
C GLU A 56 -21.77 1.18 41.69
N TYR A 57 -21.29 0.38 40.73
CA TYR A 57 -20.45 -0.79 41.01
C TYR A 57 -18.96 -0.45 41.27
N PHE A 58 -18.54 0.79 41.02
CA PHE A 58 -17.13 1.24 41.14
C PHE A 58 -16.88 2.23 42.29
N ALA A 59 -17.78 2.31 43.28
CA ALA A 59 -17.55 3.07 44.53
C ALA A 59 -16.98 2.21 45.67
N GLY A 60 -16.79 0.90 45.47
CA GLY A 60 -16.16 -0.01 46.44
C GLY A 60 -14.80 -0.49 45.94
N GLY A 61 -13.72 0.08 46.47
CA GLY A 61 -12.36 -0.24 46.06
C GLY A 61 -11.93 -1.66 46.43
N SER A 62 -11.37 -2.38 45.45
CA SER A 62 -10.21 -3.26 45.63
C SER A 62 -9.75 -3.77 44.27
N SER A 63 -8.63 -3.22 43.80
CA SER A 63 -7.59 -3.91 43.02
C SER A 63 -8.03 -5.13 42.18
N PHE A 64 -8.43 -4.90 40.93
CA PHE A 64 -8.37 -5.95 39.91
C PHE A 64 -7.84 -5.34 38.59
N GLN A 65 -6.78 -5.96 38.10
CA GLN A 65 -5.92 -5.50 37.01
C GLN A 65 -6.71 -5.20 35.72
N PHE A 66 -6.79 -3.92 35.34
CA PHE A 66 -7.08 -3.52 33.96
C PHE A 66 -5.77 -3.31 33.18
N GLN A 67 -4.92 -4.34 33.16
CA GLN A 67 -3.69 -4.35 32.37
C GLN A 67 -3.60 -5.61 31.48
N ALA A 68 -4.69 -5.95 30.79
CA ALA A 68 -4.72 -7.14 29.93
C ALA A 68 -5.49 -6.98 28.61
N CYS A 69 -5.77 -5.76 28.13
CA CYS A 69 -6.44 -5.59 26.82
C CYS A 69 -5.75 -4.65 25.82
N LEU A 70 -4.52 -4.19 26.10
CA LEU A 70 -3.69 -3.40 25.17
C LEU A 70 -2.43 -4.13 24.67
N GLN A 71 -2.37 -5.45 24.86
CA GLN A 71 -1.46 -6.36 24.18
C GLN A 71 -2.40 -7.43 23.62
N HIS A 72 -2.81 -7.41 22.36
CA HIS A 72 -1.97 -7.63 21.20
C HIS A 72 -2.64 -7.01 19.97
N PRO A 73 -2.11 -5.90 19.41
CA PRO A 73 -2.29 -5.66 17.99
C PRO A 73 -1.66 -6.87 17.27
N ASN A 74 -2.50 -7.57 16.51
CA ASN A 74 -2.22 -8.76 15.73
C ASN A 74 -0.75 -8.84 15.27
N ILE A 75 -0.02 -9.92 15.55
CA ILE A 75 1.37 -10.12 15.11
C ILE A 75 1.52 -9.90 13.59
N GLN A 76 0.43 -10.11 12.83
CA GLN A 76 0.30 -9.76 11.41
C GLN A 76 0.35 -8.24 11.15
N GLN A 77 -0.33 -7.43 11.96
CA GLN A 77 -0.30 -5.96 11.86
C GLN A 77 1.08 -5.41 12.18
N GLU A 78 1.76 -5.91 13.21
CA GLU A 78 3.15 -5.51 13.45
C GLU A 78 4.10 -5.94 12.33
N ARG A 79 3.92 -7.14 11.75
CA ARG A 79 4.70 -7.57 10.58
C ARG A 79 4.44 -6.67 9.36
N ILE A 80 3.18 -6.34 9.09
CA ILE A 80 2.79 -5.44 7.99
C ILE A 80 3.34 -4.03 8.23
N ILE A 81 3.24 -3.50 9.46
CA ILE A 81 3.79 -2.19 9.84
C ILE A 81 5.31 -2.19 9.73
N ARG A 82 6.01 -3.25 10.17
CA ARG A 82 7.48 -3.39 10.02
C ARG A 82 7.90 -3.56 8.55
N MET A 83 7.09 -4.22 7.72
CA MET A 83 7.30 -4.28 6.27
C MET A 83 7.14 -2.92 5.59
N ILE A 84 6.16 -2.11 6.02
CA ILE A 84 5.94 -0.74 5.51
C ILE A 84 7.00 0.24 6.04
N ALA A 85 7.49 0.01 7.26
CA ALA A 85 8.48 0.85 7.93
C ALA A 85 9.92 0.37 7.71
N LYS A 86 10.20 -0.48 6.71
CA LYS A 86 11.58 -0.79 6.35
C LYS A 86 12.23 0.52 5.88
N LYS A 87 13.12 1.04 6.72
CA LYS A 87 13.93 2.21 6.38
C LYS A 87 14.69 1.88 5.10
N VAL A 88 14.54 2.73 4.09
CA VAL A 88 15.30 2.60 2.84
C VAL A 88 16.75 2.96 3.16
N GLU A 89 17.60 1.95 3.25
CA GLU A 89 19.03 2.10 3.60
C GLU A 89 19.91 2.01 2.36
N SER A 90 19.48 1.23 1.37
CA SER A 90 20.19 1.03 0.11
C SER A 90 19.29 1.36 -1.08
N TYR A 91 19.91 1.70 -2.21
CA TYR A 91 19.17 1.88 -3.46
C TYR A 91 18.51 0.56 -3.93
N HIS A 92 19.03 -0.59 -3.48
CA HIS A 92 18.43 -1.90 -3.73
C HIS A 92 17.05 -2.05 -3.07
N ASP A 93 16.74 -1.27 -2.03
CA ASP A 93 15.42 -1.27 -1.39
C ASP A 93 14.37 -0.48 -2.21
N LEU A 94 14.81 0.31 -3.20
CA LEU A 94 13.89 1.06 -4.06
C LEU A 94 13.24 0.11 -5.08
N ILE A 95 11.93 -0.05 -4.99
CA ILE A 95 11.15 -0.88 -5.94
C ILE A 95 11.37 -0.40 -7.39
N VAL A 96 11.46 0.91 -7.60
CA VAL A 96 11.72 1.47 -8.94
C VAL A 96 13.08 1.03 -9.48
N TRP A 97 14.10 0.96 -8.62
CA TRP A 97 15.42 0.47 -9.02
C TRP A 97 15.38 -1.03 -9.35
N GLN A 98 14.69 -1.83 -8.53
CA GLN A 98 14.56 -3.27 -8.77
C GLN A 98 13.89 -3.57 -10.12
N LYS A 99 12.79 -2.86 -10.42
CA LYS A 99 12.11 -2.98 -11.71
C LYS A 99 12.98 -2.52 -12.88
N SER A 100 13.65 -1.38 -12.75
CA SER A 100 14.59 -0.92 -13.78
C SER A 100 15.73 -1.92 -14.01
N HIS A 101 16.28 -2.51 -12.96
CA HIS A 101 17.33 -3.52 -13.09
C HIS A 101 16.81 -4.79 -13.78
N HIS A 102 15.60 -5.25 -13.43
CA HIS A 102 14.98 -6.38 -14.10
C HIS A 102 14.73 -6.11 -15.59
N LEU A 103 14.22 -4.93 -15.95
CA LEU A 103 14.04 -4.51 -17.34
C LEU A 103 15.36 -4.57 -18.13
N VAL A 104 16.47 -4.14 -17.53
CA VAL A 104 17.81 -4.26 -18.14
C VAL A 104 18.15 -5.71 -18.44
N LEU A 105 17.95 -6.62 -17.48
CA LEU A 105 18.25 -8.04 -17.69
C LEU A 105 17.42 -8.63 -18.84
N GLU A 106 16.14 -8.27 -18.94
CA GLU A 106 15.27 -8.72 -20.02
C GLU A 106 15.72 -8.18 -21.39
N LEU A 107 16.11 -6.91 -21.47
CA LEU A 107 16.62 -6.30 -22.71
C LEU A 107 17.99 -6.87 -23.13
N TYR A 108 18.82 -7.28 -22.18
CA TYR A 108 20.09 -7.96 -22.49
C TYR A 108 19.86 -9.39 -23.01
N LYS A 109 18.83 -10.09 -22.54
CA LYS A 109 18.43 -11.42 -23.03
C LYS A 109 17.70 -11.36 -24.37
N ALA A 110 17.02 -10.26 -24.67
CA ALA A 110 16.30 -10.07 -25.92
C ALA A 110 17.25 -10.15 -27.12
N LYS A 111 17.03 -11.15 -27.98
CA LYS A 111 17.74 -11.28 -29.26
C LYS A 111 16.97 -10.50 -30.32
N LEU A 112 17.59 -9.49 -30.90
CA LEU A 112 17.07 -8.77 -32.06
C LEU A 112 17.31 -9.62 -33.32
N SER A 113 16.33 -9.65 -34.22
CA SER A 113 16.23 -10.67 -35.28
C SER A 113 17.16 -10.47 -36.51
N LYS A 114 18.15 -9.56 -36.47
CA LYS A 114 19.03 -9.27 -37.63
C LYS A 114 20.47 -8.98 -37.23
N LYS A 115 21.44 -9.41 -38.05
CA LYS A 115 22.87 -9.16 -37.81
C LYS A 115 23.26 -7.67 -37.88
N GLU A 116 22.55 -6.88 -38.68
CA GLU A 116 22.74 -5.42 -38.78
C GLU A 116 22.12 -4.65 -37.60
N SER A 117 21.38 -5.33 -36.72
CA SER A 117 20.72 -4.71 -35.56
C SER A 117 21.64 -4.51 -34.35
N GLU A 118 22.89 -4.97 -34.40
CA GLU A 118 23.80 -4.93 -33.24
C GLU A 118 24.06 -3.50 -32.74
N THR A 119 24.09 -2.49 -33.61
CA THR A 119 24.24 -1.09 -33.20
C THR A 119 23.03 -0.60 -32.39
N LEU A 120 21.81 -0.95 -32.83
CA LEU A 120 20.58 -0.62 -32.10
C LEU A 120 20.48 -1.42 -30.80
N ALA A 121 20.86 -2.69 -30.84
CA ALA A 121 20.96 -3.56 -29.67
C ALA A 121 21.88 -2.96 -28.60
N ALA A 122 23.07 -2.53 -29.01
CA ALA A 122 24.03 -1.87 -28.14
C ALA A 122 23.44 -0.59 -27.54
N LYS A 123 22.72 0.21 -28.34
CA LYS A 123 22.11 1.45 -27.85
C LYS A 123 21.01 1.22 -26.83
N ILE A 124 20.15 0.22 -27.05
CA ILE A 124 19.12 -0.22 -26.08
C ILE A 124 19.76 -0.72 -24.79
N ARG A 125 20.82 -1.53 -24.87
CA ARG A 125 21.55 -2.06 -23.71
C ARG A 125 22.25 -0.95 -22.91
N GLU A 126 22.85 0.01 -23.60
CA GLU A 126 23.51 1.18 -23.00
C GLU A 126 22.47 2.04 -22.26
N THR A 127 21.45 2.53 -22.97
CA THR A 127 20.41 3.41 -22.41
C THR A 127 19.65 2.74 -21.28
N SER A 128 19.25 1.48 -21.42
CA SER A 128 18.58 0.74 -20.35
C SER A 128 19.45 0.63 -19.08
N SER A 129 20.74 0.30 -19.20
CA SER A 129 21.64 0.18 -18.05
C SER A 129 21.86 1.51 -17.32
N SER A 130 21.73 2.64 -18.02
CA SER A 130 21.89 3.97 -17.44
C SER A 130 20.74 4.35 -16.49
N VAL A 131 19.52 3.80 -16.68
CA VAL A 131 18.36 4.09 -15.83
C VAL A 131 18.60 3.67 -14.36
N PRO A 132 18.85 2.40 -14.03
CA PRO A 132 19.14 2.00 -12.65
C PRO A 132 20.46 2.60 -12.12
N SER A 133 21.43 2.86 -13.00
CA SER A 133 22.69 3.54 -12.62
C SER A 133 22.42 4.94 -12.09
N HIS A 134 21.67 5.77 -12.83
CA HIS A 134 21.29 7.12 -12.39
C HIS A 134 20.45 7.09 -11.11
N ILE A 135 19.53 6.14 -10.95
CA ILE A 135 18.76 5.98 -9.70
C ILE A 135 19.71 5.70 -8.51
N ALA A 136 20.67 4.79 -8.67
CA ALA A 136 21.62 4.46 -7.61
C ALA A 136 22.55 5.63 -7.26
N ILE A 137 23.03 6.37 -8.26
CA ILE A 137 23.84 7.57 -8.05
C ILE A 137 23.02 8.62 -7.32
N GLY A 138 21.80 8.89 -7.78
CA GLY A 138 20.86 9.81 -7.16
C GLY A 138 20.63 9.47 -5.70
N PHE A 139 20.32 8.21 -5.38
CA PHE A 139 20.11 7.76 -4.01
C PHE A 139 21.28 8.12 -3.07
N LYS A 140 22.52 7.96 -3.54
CA LYS A 140 23.75 8.24 -2.78
C LYS A 140 24.06 9.73 -2.61
N LYS A 141 23.45 10.64 -3.39
CA LYS A 141 23.73 12.08 -3.28
C LYS A 141 23.18 12.67 -1.99
N ARG A 142 23.97 13.57 -1.38
CA ARG A 142 23.52 14.39 -0.24
C ARG A 142 22.77 15.62 -0.76
N GLY A 143 21.59 15.89 -0.22
CA GLY A 143 20.76 17.06 -0.59
C GLY A 143 19.79 16.80 -1.74
N LYS A 144 18.66 17.53 -1.74
CA LYS A 144 17.54 17.32 -2.68
C LYS A 144 17.90 17.68 -4.14
N LYS A 145 18.61 18.79 -4.37
CA LYS A 145 18.96 19.27 -5.72
C LYS A 145 19.78 18.25 -6.54
N PRO A 146 20.91 17.71 -6.06
CA PRO A 146 21.66 16.70 -6.81
C PRO A 146 20.88 15.38 -6.94
N LYS A 147 20.07 14.97 -5.95
CA LYS A 147 19.18 13.80 -6.08
C LYS A 147 18.23 13.94 -7.28
N LEU A 148 17.53 15.08 -7.35
CA LEU A 148 16.59 15.38 -8.42
C LEU A 148 17.24 15.41 -9.80
N TYR A 149 18.48 15.93 -9.89
CA TYR A 149 19.22 15.91 -11.14
C TYR A 149 19.36 14.48 -11.68
N PHE A 150 19.88 13.55 -10.88
CA PHE A 150 20.04 12.16 -11.33
C PHE A 150 18.71 11.44 -11.54
N TYR A 151 17.67 11.70 -10.75
CA TYR A 151 16.36 11.11 -10.99
C TYR A 151 15.72 11.61 -12.29
N ARG A 152 15.94 12.88 -12.65
CA ARG A 152 15.53 13.41 -13.97
C ARG A 152 16.34 12.81 -15.10
N SER A 153 17.66 12.65 -14.92
CA SER A 153 18.50 11.95 -15.89
C SER A 153 18.08 10.48 -16.09
N ALA A 154 17.64 9.81 -15.03
CA ALA A 154 17.06 8.46 -15.14
C ALA A 154 15.76 8.46 -15.96
N LEU A 155 14.90 9.47 -15.77
CA LEU A 155 13.67 9.64 -16.54
C LEU A 155 13.97 9.95 -18.02
N THR A 156 14.93 10.82 -18.32
CA THR A 156 15.37 11.12 -19.69
C THR A 156 15.91 9.86 -20.38
N ALA A 157 16.77 9.10 -19.69
CA ALA A 157 17.27 7.83 -20.23
C ALA A 157 16.17 6.80 -20.49
N LEU A 158 15.12 6.77 -19.65
CA LEU A 158 13.98 5.88 -19.85
C LEU A 158 13.16 6.28 -21.08
N GLN A 159 13.01 7.59 -21.34
CA GLN A 159 12.33 8.11 -22.53
C GLN A 159 13.14 7.82 -23.82
N GLU A 160 14.46 7.94 -23.75
CA GLU A 160 15.34 7.51 -24.85
C GLU A 160 15.22 6.01 -25.11
N LEU A 161 15.19 5.20 -24.05
CA LEU A 161 14.98 3.76 -24.17
C LEU A 161 13.63 3.42 -24.82
N ASP A 162 12.55 4.08 -24.41
CA ASP A 162 11.22 3.89 -24.97
C ASP A 162 11.21 4.14 -26.48
N TYR A 163 11.84 5.23 -26.92
CA TYR A 163 12.03 5.51 -28.35
C TYR A 163 12.78 4.40 -29.08
N TYR A 164 13.90 3.90 -28.54
CA TYR A 164 14.66 2.83 -29.21
C TYR A 164 13.91 1.49 -29.24
N VAL A 165 13.10 1.21 -28.22
CA VAL A 165 12.23 0.03 -28.17
C VAL A 165 11.12 0.14 -29.22
N LEU A 166 10.51 1.32 -29.38
CA LEU A 166 9.55 1.59 -30.45
C LEU A 166 10.20 1.41 -31.83
N LEU A 167 11.37 2.02 -32.07
CA LEU A 167 12.10 1.89 -33.33
C LEU A 167 12.42 0.43 -33.65
N ALA A 168 12.89 -0.34 -32.66
CA ALA A 168 13.18 -1.76 -32.85
C ALA A 168 11.93 -2.59 -33.18
N ASN A 169 10.77 -2.22 -32.62
CA ASN A 169 9.49 -2.83 -32.97
C ASN A 169 9.05 -2.50 -34.39
N GLU A 170 9.14 -1.24 -34.82
CA GLU A 170 8.78 -0.82 -36.19
C GLU A 170 9.66 -1.48 -37.26
N LEU A 171 10.92 -1.79 -36.93
CA LEU A 171 11.83 -2.52 -37.80
C LEU A 171 11.61 -4.06 -37.79
N GLY A 172 10.62 -4.55 -37.03
CA GLY A 172 10.29 -5.96 -36.89
C GLY A 172 11.34 -6.77 -36.13
N LEU A 173 12.13 -6.12 -35.25
CA LEU A 173 13.24 -6.74 -34.54
C LEU A 173 12.84 -7.31 -33.18
N LEU A 174 11.74 -6.83 -32.59
CA LEU A 174 11.24 -7.24 -31.27
C LEU A 174 9.98 -8.08 -31.39
N LYS A 175 9.88 -9.11 -30.55
CA LYS A 175 8.67 -9.93 -30.40
C LYS A 175 7.83 -9.56 -29.18
N ASN A 176 8.48 -9.07 -28.11
CA ASN A 176 7.87 -8.83 -26.81
C ASN A 176 7.63 -7.33 -26.55
N TYR A 177 7.29 -6.57 -27.59
CA TYR A 177 7.17 -5.11 -27.50
C TYR A 177 6.16 -4.67 -26.42
N SER A 178 4.94 -5.24 -26.42
CA SER A 178 3.89 -4.87 -25.46
C SER A 178 4.32 -5.02 -24.00
N ALA A 179 4.95 -6.14 -23.65
CA ALA A 179 5.43 -6.39 -22.30
C ALA A 179 6.56 -5.43 -21.88
N LEU A 180 7.45 -5.08 -22.81
CA LEU A 180 8.54 -4.12 -22.55
C LEU A 180 7.98 -2.72 -22.31
N THR A 181 7.03 -2.27 -23.13
CA THR A 181 6.42 -0.94 -23.00
C THR A 181 5.63 -0.81 -21.70
N GLU A 182 4.89 -1.84 -21.28
CA GLU A 182 4.16 -1.83 -20.00
C GLU A 182 5.10 -1.69 -18.78
N GLU A 183 6.26 -2.36 -18.81
CA GLU A 183 7.27 -2.21 -17.77
C GLU A 183 7.92 -0.82 -17.81
N ILE A 184 8.20 -0.27 -18.99
CA ILE A 184 8.71 1.10 -19.17
C ILE A 184 7.73 2.11 -18.57
N ASP A 185 6.44 2.04 -18.91
CA ASP A 185 5.39 2.92 -18.38
C ASP A 185 5.27 2.83 -16.85
N THR A 186 5.40 1.62 -16.32
CA THR A 186 5.37 1.39 -14.89
C THR A 186 6.56 2.04 -14.19
N ILE A 187 7.77 1.87 -14.72
CA ILE A 187 8.98 2.52 -14.20
C ILE A 187 8.86 4.05 -14.31
N GLU A 188 8.32 4.56 -15.42
CA GLU A 188 8.17 6.00 -15.65
C GLU A 188 7.28 6.65 -14.60
N ARG A 189 6.12 6.04 -14.31
CA ARG A 189 5.21 6.50 -13.25
C ARG A 189 5.88 6.48 -11.87
N MET A 190 6.65 5.43 -11.57
CA MET A 190 7.39 5.32 -10.31
C MET A 190 8.49 6.38 -10.19
N LEU A 191 9.23 6.65 -11.26
CA LEU A 191 10.25 7.70 -11.32
C LEU A 191 9.63 9.10 -11.15
N LYS A 192 8.54 9.40 -11.84
CA LYS A 192 7.80 10.67 -11.70
C LYS A 192 7.37 10.90 -10.24
N ARG A 193 6.87 9.85 -9.58
CA ARG A 193 6.52 9.91 -8.14
C ARG A 193 7.74 10.13 -7.25
N LEU A 194 8.85 9.43 -7.53
CA LEU A 194 10.11 9.60 -6.80
C LEU A 194 10.65 11.04 -6.93
N ILE A 195 10.65 11.60 -8.13
CA ILE A 195 11.04 13.00 -8.40
C ILE A 195 10.16 13.95 -7.60
N ARG A 196 8.84 13.79 -7.66
CA ARG A 196 7.89 14.67 -6.95
C ARG A 196 8.13 14.66 -5.43
N SER A 197 8.39 13.49 -4.86
CA SER A 197 8.66 13.35 -3.41
C SER A 197 9.98 14.01 -2.95
N ASN A 198 10.91 14.27 -3.88
CA ASN A 198 12.21 14.87 -3.57
C ASN A 198 12.29 16.37 -3.91
N LEU A 199 11.19 16.98 -4.36
CA LEU A 199 11.15 18.42 -4.61
C LEU A 199 11.41 19.23 -3.31
N PRO A 200 12.09 20.39 -3.39
CA PRO A 200 12.12 21.32 -2.28
C PRO A 200 10.68 21.78 -2.02
N THR A 201 10.26 21.68 -0.76
CA THR A 201 9.01 22.23 -0.22
C THR A 201 9.24 23.68 0.15
#